data_AF-A0AAU3ULF9-F1
#
_entry.id   AF-A0AAU3ULF9-F1
#
_cell.length_a   1.000
_cell.length_b   1.000
_cell.length_c   1.000
_cell.angle_alpha   90.00
_cell.angle_beta   90.00
_cell.angle_gamma   90.00
#
_symmetry.space_group_name_H-M   'P 1'
#
loop_
_entity.id
_entity.type
_entity.pdbx_description
1 polymer ?
#
loop_
_entity_poly.entity_id
_entity_poly.type
_entity_poly.pdbx_seq_one_letter_code
_entity_poly.pdbx_strand_id
1 'polypeptide(L)'
;MSRILSAVAMAFGGAVLMTSLTAPAAEADTEPAPAADSGRSLVVMGDSNTANATLATMQAQPAGVACTHLATSWPTQLGQRMNLGPNDIDDVSCVGAYMYRHGEDHYWTALTEARQAAADGAFGPRTKAVLLQFGLNDAWGADHQAQNALVPCVLNVLQGCSTADAATDGNPPILMTGQDYATNLKDIITYIRYYAPNARIVLVGYQELHTPGSDAACVGVLGVPVGVPHAGAITDVFDSLRTAPKEGAALLGVDYFDTAAATAGHGLCTPDPWLNGIFTPGPDVFGQPGHPTLQGDTAVATALQQYLTTPAAAN
;
A
#
# COMPACT_ATOMS: atom_id res chain seq x y z
N MET A 1 -73.52 -15.35 -59.74
CA MET A 1 -73.37 -15.25 -58.27
C MET A 1 -72.21 -14.27 -58.06
N SER A 2 -72.40 -13.00 -57.68
CA SER A 2 -72.99 -12.40 -56.45
C SER A 2 -71.94 -12.14 -55.36
N ARG A 3 -71.89 -10.88 -54.85
CA ARG A 3 -70.97 -10.24 -53.85
C ARG A 3 -69.69 -9.58 -54.47
N ILE A 4 -69.34 -8.27 -54.35
CA ILE A 4 -69.59 -7.12 -53.43
C ILE A 4 -68.71 -7.18 -52.15
N LEU A 5 -67.97 -6.15 -51.67
CA LEU A 5 -67.81 -4.69 -51.97
C LEU A 5 -66.45 -4.36 -52.68
N SER A 6 -66.05 -3.14 -53.14
CA SER A 6 -66.67 -1.79 -53.28
C SER A 6 -66.23 -0.60 -52.36
N ALA A 7 -64.94 -0.23 -52.26
CA ALA A 7 -64.43 1.12 -51.83
C ALA A 7 -62.95 1.32 -52.29
N VAL A 8 -62.39 2.43 -52.80
CA VAL A 8 -62.57 3.91 -52.67
C VAL A 8 -61.96 4.47 -51.36
N ALA A 9 -61.13 5.54 -51.31
CA ALA A 9 -60.66 6.54 -52.30
C ALA A 9 -59.13 6.47 -52.49
N MET A 10 -58.48 6.92 -53.58
CA MET A 10 -58.43 8.27 -54.20
C MET A 10 -57.76 9.36 -53.33
N ALA A 11 -56.49 9.60 -53.67
CA ALA A 11 -55.52 10.59 -53.22
C ALA A 11 -55.99 11.98 -52.76
N PHE A 12 -55.24 12.53 -51.80
CA PHE A 12 -54.85 13.95 -51.77
C PHE A 12 -53.33 14.05 -51.55
N GLY A 13 -52.70 15.08 -52.12
CA GLY A 13 -51.25 15.29 -52.01
C GLY A 13 -50.82 15.92 -50.69
N GLY A 14 -49.71 15.45 -50.12
CA GLY A 14 -49.03 16.08 -48.97
C GLY A 14 -47.64 16.57 -49.37
N ALA A 15 -47.25 17.76 -48.90
CA ALA A 15 -45.95 18.33 -49.19
C ALA A 15 -44.81 17.61 -48.44
N VAL A 16 -43.64 17.48 -49.08
CA VAL A 16 -42.43 16.93 -48.44
C VAL A 16 -41.83 17.97 -47.50
N LEU A 17 -42.23 17.91 -46.23
CA LEU A 17 -41.56 18.61 -45.15
C LEU A 17 -40.25 17.88 -44.82
N MET A 18 -39.11 18.44 -45.26
CA MET A 18 -37.81 18.02 -44.74
C MET A 18 -37.67 18.48 -43.29
N THR A 19 -37.96 17.56 -42.38
CA THR A 19 -37.68 17.74 -40.95
C THR A 19 -36.18 17.62 -40.73
N SER A 20 -35.56 18.73 -40.31
CA SER A 20 -34.18 18.72 -39.85
C SER A 20 -34.10 17.93 -38.54
N LEU A 21 -33.57 16.71 -38.63
CA LEU A 21 -33.18 15.91 -37.47
C LEU A 21 -32.03 16.60 -36.74
N THR A 22 -32.36 17.53 -35.85
CA THR A 22 -31.44 17.98 -34.80
C THR A 22 -31.24 16.82 -33.84
N ALA A 23 -30.13 16.11 -33.99
CA ALA A 23 -29.67 15.20 -32.96
C ALA A 23 -29.53 16.00 -31.65
N PRO A 24 -30.01 15.50 -30.51
CA PRO A 24 -29.68 16.13 -29.23
C PRO A 24 -28.16 16.11 -29.10
N ALA A 25 -27.56 17.27 -28.81
CA ALA A 25 -26.19 17.30 -28.37
C ALA A 25 -26.13 16.47 -27.08
N ALA A 26 -25.27 15.45 -27.05
CA ALA A 26 -24.91 14.84 -25.79
C ALA A 26 -24.19 15.92 -24.97
N GLU A 27 -24.87 16.46 -23.96
CA GLU A 27 -24.17 17.15 -22.89
C GLU A 27 -23.19 16.13 -22.31
N ALA A 28 -21.90 16.44 -22.39
CA ALA A 28 -20.90 15.62 -21.72
C ALA A 28 -21.15 15.81 -20.22
N ASP A 29 -21.61 14.75 -19.55
CA ASP A 29 -21.76 14.69 -18.10
C ASP A 29 -20.42 15.09 -17.47
N THR A 30 -20.34 16.36 -17.09
CA THR A 30 -19.14 16.98 -16.55
C THR A 30 -19.20 16.68 -15.06
N GLU A 31 -18.57 15.55 -14.70
CA GLU A 31 -18.49 15.07 -13.33
C GLU A 31 -18.18 16.25 -12.39
N PRO A 32 -19.09 16.57 -11.44
CA PRO A 32 -19.07 17.85 -10.76
C PRO A 32 -17.79 17.98 -9.96
N ALA A 33 -16.99 19.00 -10.32
CA ALA A 33 -15.66 19.19 -9.74
C ALA A 33 -15.69 19.12 -8.21
N PRO A 34 -14.79 18.35 -7.57
CA PRO A 34 -14.85 18.09 -6.14
C PRO A 34 -14.87 19.39 -5.35
N ALA A 35 -15.77 19.47 -4.36
CA ALA A 35 -15.93 20.66 -3.53
C ALA A 35 -14.59 21.07 -2.89
N ALA A 36 -14.33 22.36 -2.76
CA ALA A 36 -13.03 22.87 -2.31
C ALA A 36 -12.58 22.31 -0.94
N ASP A 37 -13.53 21.92 -0.09
CA ASP A 37 -13.29 21.34 1.24
C ASP A 37 -13.33 19.79 1.27
N SER A 38 -13.45 19.11 0.12
CA SER A 38 -13.46 17.63 0.06
C SER A 38 -12.06 17.02 0.16
N GLY A 39 -12.01 15.73 0.50
CA GLY A 39 -10.78 15.04 0.88
C GLY A 39 -10.57 14.99 2.40
N ARG A 40 -9.52 14.29 2.84
CA ARG A 40 -9.07 14.13 4.24
C ARG A 40 -7.66 14.71 4.38
N SER A 41 -7.31 15.38 5.49
CA SER A 41 -5.97 15.97 5.66
C SER A 41 -4.84 14.97 5.39
N LEU A 42 -5.00 13.71 5.83
CA LEU A 42 -4.06 12.62 5.65
C LEU A 42 -4.79 11.38 5.10
N VAL A 43 -4.22 10.76 4.07
CA VAL A 43 -4.61 9.42 3.60
C VAL A 43 -3.41 8.50 3.72
N VAL A 44 -3.63 7.26 4.15
CA VAL A 44 -2.58 6.25 4.33
C VAL A 44 -2.99 4.95 3.63
N MET A 45 -2.05 4.42 2.84
CA MET A 45 -2.14 3.19 2.08
C MET A 45 -0.88 2.37 2.34
N GLY A 46 -0.96 1.04 2.31
CA GLY A 46 0.22 0.19 2.44
C GLY A 46 -0.04 -1.19 3.04
N ASP A 47 1.04 -1.92 3.28
CA ASP A 47 0.99 -3.31 3.68
C ASP A 47 0.85 -3.54 5.21
N SER A 48 1.16 -4.75 5.65
CA SER A 48 1.11 -5.17 7.04
C SER A 48 2.05 -4.39 7.97
N ASN A 49 3.09 -3.71 7.47
CA ASN A 49 3.94 -2.81 8.26
C ASN A 49 3.30 -1.43 8.50
N THR A 50 2.30 -1.07 7.70
CA THR A 50 1.46 0.11 7.88
C THR A 50 0.32 -0.20 8.85
N ALA A 51 -0.41 -1.28 8.58
CA ALA A 51 -1.53 -1.70 9.40
C ALA A 51 -1.11 -2.23 10.78
N ASN A 52 0.05 -2.90 10.81
CA ASN A 52 0.63 -3.61 11.95
C ASN A 52 -0.41 -4.42 12.75
N ALA A 53 -1.11 -5.35 12.09
CA ALA A 53 -2.12 -6.16 12.77
C ALA A 53 -1.52 -7.39 13.46
N THR A 54 -2.21 -7.88 14.50
CA THR A 54 -1.96 -9.20 15.09
C THR A 54 -2.84 -10.27 14.44
N LEU A 55 -2.42 -11.53 14.54
CA LEU A 55 -3.26 -12.68 14.14
C LEU A 55 -4.62 -12.67 14.88
N ALA A 56 -4.65 -12.24 16.15
CA ALA A 56 -5.88 -12.15 16.93
C ALA A 56 -6.83 -11.06 16.40
N THR A 57 -6.32 -9.89 16.01
CA THR A 57 -7.14 -8.82 15.40
C THR A 57 -7.69 -9.23 14.03
N MET A 58 -6.91 -9.96 13.22
CA MET A 58 -7.38 -10.49 11.94
C MET A 58 -8.46 -11.57 12.13
N GLN A 59 -8.27 -12.50 13.06
CA GLN A 59 -9.24 -13.57 13.37
C GLN A 59 -10.54 -13.06 14.00
N ALA A 60 -10.52 -11.90 14.66
CA ALA A 60 -11.69 -11.34 15.34
C ALA A 60 -12.69 -10.61 14.41
N GLN A 61 -12.43 -10.56 13.09
CA GLN A 61 -13.21 -9.69 12.20
C GLN A 61 -14.59 -10.21 11.80
N PRO A 62 -15.59 -9.31 11.71
CA PRO A 62 -16.80 -9.56 10.94
C PRO A 62 -16.46 -9.76 9.46
N ALA A 63 -17.07 -10.77 8.84
CA ALA A 63 -16.93 -11.00 7.40
C ALA A 63 -17.38 -9.75 6.61
N GLY A 64 -16.45 -9.13 5.88
CA GLY A 64 -16.68 -7.92 5.09
C GLY A 64 -15.96 -6.66 5.59
N VAL A 65 -15.43 -6.64 6.82
CA VAL A 65 -14.49 -5.61 7.27
C VAL A 65 -13.08 -6.15 7.05
N ALA A 66 -12.47 -5.76 5.94
CA ALA A 66 -11.40 -6.54 5.32
C ALA A 66 -9.97 -6.04 5.57
N CYS A 67 -9.78 -4.97 6.35
CA CYS A 67 -8.49 -4.51 6.89
C CYS A 67 -8.62 -4.18 8.39
N THR A 68 -7.55 -4.41 9.15
CA THR A 68 -7.47 -4.10 10.59
C THR A 68 -6.15 -3.45 10.92
N HIS A 69 -6.20 -2.38 11.69
CA HIS A 69 -5.03 -1.69 12.19
C HIS A 69 -4.90 -1.92 13.71
N LEU A 70 -3.68 -2.06 14.24
CA LEU A 70 -3.49 -1.93 15.68
C LEU A 70 -3.73 -0.48 16.10
N ALA A 71 -4.33 -0.25 17.28
CA ALA A 71 -4.48 1.09 17.85
C ALA A 71 -3.13 1.78 18.19
N THR A 72 -2.01 1.05 18.02
CA THR A 72 -0.63 1.50 18.19
C THR A 72 0.12 1.69 16.87
N SER A 73 -0.48 1.37 15.71
CA SER A 73 0.15 1.46 14.39
C SER A 73 0.68 2.87 14.09
N TRP A 74 1.75 2.99 13.30
CA TRP A 74 2.32 4.30 13.00
C TRP A 74 1.31 5.29 12.36
N PRO A 75 0.34 4.88 11.51
CA PRO A 75 -0.69 5.80 11.00
C PRO A 75 -1.63 6.29 12.10
N THR A 76 -2.07 5.38 12.99
CA THR A 76 -2.92 5.71 14.14
C THR A 76 -2.22 6.70 15.08
N GLN A 77 -0.94 6.44 15.41
CA GLN A 77 -0.13 7.36 16.19
C GLN A 77 0.11 8.70 15.50
N LEU A 78 0.35 8.70 14.18
CA LEU A 78 0.57 9.92 13.39
C LEU A 78 -0.68 10.81 13.39
N GLY A 79 -1.86 10.22 13.18
CA GLY A 79 -3.15 10.94 13.26
C GLY A 79 -3.38 11.57 14.63
N GLN A 80 -3.14 10.83 15.71
CA GLN A 80 -3.21 11.35 17.08
C GLN A 80 -2.22 12.51 17.32
N ARG A 81 -0.95 12.34 16.90
CA ARG A 81 0.11 13.35 17.05
C ARG A 81 -0.16 14.63 16.26
N MET A 82 -0.77 14.50 15.09
CA MET A 82 -1.20 15.63 14.24
C MET A 82 -2.56 16.21 14.65
N ASN A 83 -3.19 15.69 15.72
CA ASN A 83 -4.52 16.11 16.19
C ASN A 83 -5.60 16.05 15.08
N LEU A 84 -5.56 14.98 14.27
CA LEU A 84 -6.57 14.72 13.25
C LEU A 84 -7.81 14.08 13.89
N GLY A 85 -8.99 14.49 13.42
CA GLY A 85 -10.24 13.81 13.78
C GLY A 85 -10.40 12.49 13.00
N PRO A 86 -11.31 11.58 13.43
CA PRO A 86 -11.60 10.35 12.70
C PRO A 86 -12.03 10.56 11.24
N ASN A 87 -12.65 11.72 10.95
CA ASN A 87 -13.05 12.12 9.60
C ASN A 87 -12.00 13.00 8.91
N ASP A 88 -10.73 12.96 9.33
CA ASP A 88 -9.64 13.76 8.74
C ASP A 88 -8.30 13.04 8.56
N ILE A 89 -8.16 11.85 9.14
CA ILE A 89 -7.31 10.77 8.61
C ILE A 89 -8.21 9.79 7.83
N ASP A 90 -7.62 9.04 6.90
CA ASP A 90 -8.21 7.84 6.31
C ASP A 90 -7.09 6.81 6.14
N ASP A 91 -7.13 5.72 6.91
CA ASP A 91 -6.16 4.62 6.81
C ASP A 91 -6.86 3.42 6.18
N VAL A 92 -6.49 3.11 4.95
CA VAL A 92 -7.00 2.00 4.15
C VAL A 92 -5.97 0.89 4.00
N SER A 93 -4.83 0.99 4.70
CA SER A 93 -3.74 0.00 4.64
C SER A 93 -4.17 -1.40 5.09
N CYS A 94 -3.53 -2.43 4.55
CA CYS A 94 -3.97 -3.80 4.76
C CYS A 94 -2.85 -4.84 4.90
N VAL A 95 -3.08 -5.83 5.77
CA VAL A 95 -2.18 -6.97 5.91
C VAL A 95 -2.17 -7.80 4.62
N GLY A 96 -0.98 -8.03 4.07
CA GLY A 96 -0.80 -8.76 2.81
C GLY A 96 -1.11 -7.94 1.56
N ALA A 97 -1.21 -6.60 1.66
CA ALA A 97 -1.40 -5.76 0.48
C ALA A 97 -0.15 -5.72 -0.42
N TYR A 98 -0.35 -5.80 -1.72
CA TYR A 98 0.70 -5.70 -2.75
C TYR A 98 0.74 -4.30 -3.36
N MET A 99 1.89 -3.89 -3.88
CA MET A 99 1.97 -2.76 -4.79
C MET A 99 1.17 -3.04 -6.08
N TYR A 100 1.28 -4.24 -6.63
CA TYR A 100 0.49 -4.68 -7.79
C TYR A 100 0.36 -6.20 -7.93
N ARG A 101 -0.82 -6.69 -8.35
CA ARG A 101 -1.03 -8.11 -8.73
C ARG A 101 -2.03 -8.21 -9.88
N HIS A 102 -1.74 -9.06 -10.87
CA HIS A 102 -2.51 -9.15 -12.11
C HIS A 102 -3.78 -10.00 -11.96
N GLY A 103 -4.95 -9.38 -12.17
CA GLY A 103 -6.18 -10.12 -12.52
C GLY A 103 -6.93 -10.79 -11.37
N GLU A 104 -6.70 -10.40 -10.12
CA GLU A 104 -7.36 -10.98 -8.95
C GLU A 104 -8.04 -9.90 -8.08
N ASP A 105 -9.33 -9.64 -8.31
CA ASP A 105 -10.15 -8.70 -7.51
C ASP A 105 -10.44 -9.17 -6.07
N HIS A 106 -9.62 -10.08 -5.52
CA HIS A 106 -9.75 -10.69 -4.20
C HIS A 106 -8.63 -10.32 -3.22
N TYR A 107 -7.58 -9.65 -3.69
CA TYR A 107 -6.42 -9.28 -2.88
C TYR A 107 -6.34 -7.77 -2.66
N TRP A 108 -5.72 -7.41 -1.55
CA TRP A 108 -5.37 -6.03 -1.26
C TRP A 108 -4.19 -5.58 -2.11
N THR A 109 -4.34 -4.41 -2.71
CA THR A 109 -3.39 -3.79 -3.62
C THR A 109 -3.48 -2.28 -3.48
N ALA A 110 -2.44 -1.55 -3.90
CA ALA A 110 -2.53 -0.09 -4.05
C ALA A 110 -3.73 0.39 -4.90
N LEU A 111 -4.25 -0.45 -5.82
CA LEU A 111 -5.47 -0.16 -6.59
C LEU A 111 -6.77 -0.35 -5.78
N THR A 112 -6.88 -1.43 -4.99
CA THR A 112 -8.08 -1.67 -4.17
C THR A 112 -8.15 -0.72 -2.98
N GLU A 113 -7.02 -0.36 -2.39
CA GLU A 113 -6.93 0.68 -1.36
C GLU A 113 -7.25 2.07 -1.92
N ALA A 114 -6.72 2.45 -3.09
CA ALA A 114 -7.09 3.71 -3.74
C ALA A 114 -8.59 3.78 -4.09
N ARG A 115 -9.21 2.66 -4.48
CA ARG A 115 -10.67 2.58 -4.69
C ARG A 115 -11.45 2.76 -3.38
N GLN A 116 -10.99 2.19 -2.27
CA GLN A 116 -11.62 2.36 -0.96
C GLN A 116 -11.53 3.82 -0.49
N ALA A 117 -10.33 4.40 -0.47
CA ALA A 117 -10.11 5.80 -0.11
C ALA A 117 -10.90 6.78 -1.02
N ALA A 118 -11.06 6.46 -2.31
CA ALA A 118 -11.93 7.24 -3.20
C ALA A 118 -13.42 7.14 -2.82
N ALA A 119 -13.91 5.94 -2.48
CA ALA A 119 -15.29 5.72 -2.03
C ALA A 119 -15.59 6.41 -0.68
N ASP A 120 -14.60 6.47 0.22
CA ASP A 120 -14.66 7.17 1.51
C ASP A 120 -14.42 8.69 1.41
N GLY A 121 -14.32 9.21 0.18
CA GLY A 121 -14.18 10.64 -0.12
C GLY A 121 -12.85 11.25 0.31
N ALA A 122 -11.80 10.43 0.41
CA ALA A 122 -10.53 10.79 1.04
C ALA A 122 -9.59 11.62 0.15
N PHE A 123 -9.73 11.54 -1.17
CA PHE A 123 -9.02 12.39 -2.13
C PHE A 123 -9.88 13.60 -2.50
N GLY A 124 -9.32 14.80 -2.32
CA GLY A 124 -9.94 16.06 -2.72
C GLY A 124 -8.98 17.24 -2.57
N PRO A 125 -9.38 18.47 -2.92
CA PRO A 125 -8.52 19.65 -2.83
C PRO A 125 -8.03 19.97 -1.41
N ARG A 126 -8.69 19.45 -0.37
CA ARG A 126 -8.29 19.60 1.05
C ARG A 126 -7.24 18.59 1.51
N THR A 127 -6.95 17.55 0.73
CA THR A 127 -5.97 16.51 1.06
C THR A 127 -4.55 17.06 1.04
N LYS A 128 -3.80 16.88 2.14
CA LYS A 128 -2.47 17.49 2.34
C LYS A 128 -1.32 16.49 2.19
N ALA A 129 -1.55 15.24 2.56
CA ALA A 129 -0.58 14.17 2.39
C ALA A 129 -1.26 12.84 2.03
N VAL A 130 -0.63 12.06 1.17
CA VAL A 130 -0.97 10.65 0.91
C VAL A 130 0.30 9.83 1.08
N LEU A 131 0.27 8.88 2.01
CA LEU A 131 1.43 8.04 2.36
C LEU A 131 1.22 6.63 1.81
N LEU A 132 2.25 6.07 1.17
CA LEU A 132 2.22 4.73 0.56
C LEU A 132 3.42 3.91 1.03
N GLN A 133 3.19 2.76 1.68
CA GLN A 133 4.23 1.80 2.11
C GLN A 133 3.88 0.40 1.55
N PHE A 134 4.46 0.06 0.40
CA PHE A 134 4.27 -1.24 -0.28
C PHE A 134 5.61 -1.78 -0.79
N GLY A 135 5.66 -3.05 -1.18
CA GLY A 135 6.80 -3.69 -1.82
C GLY A 135 7.29 -4.97 -1.14
N LEU A 136 7.21 -5.06 0.20
CA LEU A 136 7.66 -6.26 0.91
C LEU A 136 6.90 -7.51 0.48
N ASN A 137 5.59 -7.42 0.19
CA ASN A 137 4.83 -8.55 -0.36
C ASN A 137 5.21 -8.86 -1.82
N ASP A 138 5.43 -7.83 -2.64
CA ASP A 138 5.80 -7.94 -4.06
C ASP A 138 7.18 -8.58 -4.28
N ALA A 139 8.12 -8.38 -3.36
CA ALA A 139 9.45 -9.01 -3.38
C ALA A 139 9.42 -10.55 -3.22
N TRP A 140 8.29 -11.10 -2.80
CA TRP A 140 8.01 -12.55 -2.76
C TRP A 140 7.18 -13.04 -3.96
N GLY A 141 6.95 -12.17 -4.95
CA GLY A 141 6.40 -12.52 -6.25
C GLY A 141 4.88 -12.72 -6.30
N ALA A 142 4.43 -13.01 -7.53
CA ALA A 142 3.00 -13.14 -7.84
C ALA A 142 2.39 -14.47 -7.36
N ASP A 143 3.19 -15.49 -7.07
CA ASP A 143 2.78 -16.74 -6.43
C ASP A 143 3.32 -16.80 -5.00
N HIS A 144 2.45 -17.11 -4.04
CA HIS A 144 2.71 -17.09 -2.58
C HIS A 144 3.84 -18.03 -2.10
N GLN A 145 4.52 -18.75 -2.99
CA GLN A 145 5.54 -19.74 -2.66
C GLN A 145 6.81 -19.13 -2.05
N ALA A 146 7.24 -17.92 -2.45
CA ALA A 146 8.43 -17.33 -1.83
C ALA A 146 8.15 -16.79 -0.41
N GLN A 147 6.89 -16.44 -0.07
CA GLN A 147 6.50 -16.25 1.33
C GLN A 147 6.52 -17.58 2.11
N ASN A 148 6.10 -18.67 1.46
CA ASN A 148 6.26 -20.03 2.01
C ASN A 148 7.72 -20.48 2.11
N ALA A 149 8.67 -19.84 1.40
CA ALA A 149 10.11 -20.09 1.52
C ALA A 149 10.72 -19.28 2.68
N LEU A 150 10.25 -18.04 2.91
CA LEU A 150 10.67 -17.17 4.01
C LEU A 150 10.56 -17.85 5.40
N VAL A 151 9.51 -18.65 5.62
CA VAL A 151 9.27 -19.31 6.92
C VAL A 151 10.28 -20.44 7.21
N PRO A 152 10.50 -21.44 6.33
CA PRO A 152 11.63 -22.37 6.44
C PRO A 152 12.99 -21.67 6.53
N CYS A 153 13.20 -20.64 5.71
CA CYS A 153 14.42 -19.84 5.62
C CYS A 153 14.80 -19.20 6.97
N VAL A 154 13.86 -18.54 7.64
CA VAL A 154 14.05 -17.93 8.97
C VAL A 154 14.14 -18.99 10.10
N LEU A 155 13.47 -20.13 9.94
CA LEU A 155 13.52 -21.23 10.93
C LEU A 155 14.75 -22.14 10.79
N ASN A 156 15.49 -22.08 9.68
CA ASN A 156 16.70 -22.85 9.44
C ASN A 156 17.95 -22.24 10.12
N VAL A 157 17.85 -22.03 11.44
CA VAL A 157 18.89 -21.42 12.30
C VAL A 157 20.22 -22.22 12.37
N LEU A 158 20.33 -23.35 11.67
CA LEU A 158 21.52 -24.21 11.66
C LEU A 158 22.26 -24.22 10.31
N GLN A 159 21.55 -24.18 9.17
CA GLN A 159 22.19 -24.20 7.85
C GLN A 159 22.01 -22.90 7.07
N GLY A 160 21.05 -22.05 7.44
CA GLY A 160 20.80 -20.79 6.77
C GLY A 160 19.88 -20.90 5.56
N CYS A 161 20.02 -19.94 4.64
CA CYS A 161 19.12 -19.75 3.51
C CYS A 161 19.82 -18.88 2.45
N SER A 162 20.83 -19.45 1.78
CA SER A 162 21.58 -18.66 0.80
C SER A 162 20.74 -18.41 -0.45
N THR A 163 21.07 -17.35 -1.19
CA THR A 163 20.44 -17.02 -2.49
C THR A 163 20.55 -18.19 -3.48
N ALA A 164 21.55 -19.06 -3.34
CA ALA A 164 21.71 -20.27 -4.15
C ALA A 164 20.81 -21.44 -3.69
N ASP A 165 20.61 -21.62 -2.38
CA ASP A 165 19.72 -22.67 -1.84
C ASP A 165 18.26 -22.32 -2.14
N ALA A 166 17.85 -21.08 -1.87
CA ALA A 166 16.51 -20.58 -2.17
C ALA A 166 16.17 -20.71 -3.68
N ALA A 167 17.12 -20.41 -4.57
CA ALA A 167 16.96 -20.62 -6.00
C ALA A 167 16.89 -22.11 -6.40
N THR A 168 17.62 -22.99 -5.70
CA THR A 168 17.62 -24.45 -5.91
C THR A 168 16.28 -25.07 -5.49
N ASP A 169 15.70 -24.58 -4.39
CA ASP A 169 14.37 -24.94 -3.90
C ASP A 169 13.22 -24.28 -4.71
N GLY A 170 13.54 -23.58 -5.81
CA GLY A 170 12.58 -22.99 -6.74
C GLY A 170 11.97 -21.65 -6.29
N ASN A 171 12.50 -21.04 -5.24
CA ASN A 171 12.01 -19.79 -4.64
C ASN A 171 13.13 -18.72 -4.59
N PRO A 172 13.72 -18.32 -5.74
CA PRO A 172 14.69 -17.22 -5.76
C PRO A 172 14.04 -15.90 -5.30
N PRO A 173 14.76 -15.04 -4.56
CA PRO A 173 14.24 -13.74 -4.16
C PRO A 173 13.98 -12.83 -5.37
N ILE A 174 12.90 -12.04 -5.34
CA ILE A 174 12.66 -11.00 -6.35
C ILE A 174 13.14 -9.67 -5.78
N LEU A 175 14.30 -9.23 -6.27
CA LEU A 175 14.91 -7.98 -5.85
C LEU A 175 14.20 -6.81 -6.54
N MET A 176 13.63 -5.91 -5.75
CA MET A 176 12.91 -4.75 -6.28
C MET A 176 13.88 -3.68 -6.81
N THR A 177 13.44 -2.94 -7.80
CA THR A 177 14.12 -1.75 -8.34
C THR A 177 13.21 -0.53 -8.27
N GLY A 178 13.78 0.68 -8.37
CA GLY A 178 12.96 1.88 -8.56
C GLY A 178 12.03 1.83 -9.77
N GLN A 179 12.39 1.07 -10.81
CA GLN A 179 11.56 0.93 -12.00
C GLN A 179 10.29 0.09 -11.72
N ASP A 180 10.32 -0.85 -10.79
CA ASP A 180 9.13 -1.65 -10.43
C ASP A 180 8.11 -0.77 -9.68
N TYR A 181 8.56 0.02 -8.71
CA TYR A 181 7.76 1.06 -8.06
C TYR A 181 7.20 2.06 -9.09
N ALA A 182 8.07 2.56 -9.99
CA ALA A 182 7.66 3.50 -11.04
C ALA A 182 6.68 2.91 -12.06
N THR A 183 6.68 1.60 -12.26
CA THR A 183 5.75 0.91 -13.17
C THR A 183 4.40 0.70 -12.48
N ASN A 184 4.43 0.18 -11.25
CA ASN A 184 3.25 -0.32 -10.57
C ASN A 184 2.42 0.79 -9.87
N LEU A 185 3.07 1.85 -9.37
CA LEU A 185 2.37 2.95 -8.69
C LEU A 185 2.04 4.15 -9.60
N LYS A 186 2.53 4.21 -10.84
CA LYS A 186 2.35 5.37 -11.73
C LYS A 186 0.89 5.79 -11.89
N ASP A 187 0.00 4.84 -12.16
CA ASP A 187 -1.40 5.16 -12.44
C ASP A 187 -2.15 5.51 -11.14
N ILE A 188 -1.79 4.90 -10.02
CA ILE A 188 -2.27 5.27 -8.67
C ILE A 188 -1.84 6.69 -8.30
N ILE A 189 -0.58 7.04 -8.50
CA ILE A 189 -0.04 8.38 -8.24
C ILE A 189 -0.62 9.42 -9.20
N THR A 190 -0.91 9.04 -10.46
CA THR A 190 -1.60 9.90 -11.42
C THR A 190 -3.05 10.17 -11.00
N TYR A 191 -3.75 9.14 -10.52
CA TYR A 191 -5.09 9.25 -9.94
C TYR A 191 -5.10 10.17 -8.71
N ILE A 192 -4.20 9.93 -7.74
CA ILE A 192 -4.08 10.77 -6.53
C ILE A 192 -3.77 12.24 -6.91
N ARG A 193 -2.84 12.50 -7.84
CA ARG A 193 -2.55 13.87 -8.33
C ARG A 193 -3.75 14.57 -8.96
N TYR A 194 -4.67 13.82 -9.58
CA TYR A 194 -5.86 14.38 -10.21
C TYR A 194 -6.93 14.79 -9.18
N TYR A 195 -7.25 13.90 -8.24
CA TYR A 195 -8.31 14.15 -7.24
C TYR A 195 -7.82 14.93 -6.02
N ALA A 196 -6.55 14.79 -5.63
CA ALA A 196 -5.90 15.46 -4.51
C ALA A 196 -4.71 16.34 -4.96
N PRO A 197 -4.95 17.39 -5.78
CA PRO A 197 -3.87 18.16 -6.44
C PRO A 197 -2.96 18.96 -5.50
N ASN A 198 -3.35 19.13 -4.23
CA ASN A 198 -2.57 19.83 -3.20
C ASN A 198 -1.78 18.87 -2.28
N ALA A 199 -1.87 17.55 -2.48
CA ALA A 199 -1.31 16.57 -1.57
C ALA A 199 0.19 16.29 -1.83
N ARG A 200 0.99 16.29 -0.75
CA ARG A 200 2.31 15.64 -0.75
C ARG A 200 2.13 14.13 -0.80
N ILE A 201 2.40 13.53 -1.95
CA ILE A 201 2.45 12.08 -2.10
C ILE A 201 3.84 11.62 -1.63
N VAL A 202 3.90 10.69 -0.68
CA VAL A 202 5.14 10.21 -0.06
C VAL A 202 5.21 8.68 -0.15
N LEU A 203 6.29 8.14 -0.70
CA LEU A 203 6.64 6.73 -0.52
C LEU A 203 7.36 6.57 0.81
N VAL A 204 6.79 5.78 1.71
CA VAL A 204 7.31 5.51 3.06
C VAL A 204 8.08 4.19 3.02
N GLY A 205 9.39 4.24 3.26
CA GLY A 205 10.23 3.04 3.27
C GLY A 205 9.92 2.11 4.45
N TYR A 206 10.55 0.94 4.49
CA TYR A 206 10.51 0.07 5.67
C TYR A 206 11.51 0.51 6.74
N GLN A 207 11.29 0.07 7.97
CA GLN A 207 12.21 0.18 9.10
C GLN A 207 13.55 -0.53 8.77
N GLU A 208 14.57 -0.41 9.64
CA GLU A 208 15.82 -1.18 9.48
C GLU A 208 15.57 -2.68 9.74
N LEU A 209 15.10 -3.42 8.72
CA LEU A 209 14.83 -4.86 8.82
C LEU A 209 16.09 -5.66 9.19
N HIS A 210 17.24 -5.25 8.66
CA HIS A 210 18.55 -5.77 8.97
C HIS A 210 19.64 -4.71 8.75
N THR A 211 20.84 -4.96 9.25
CA THR A 211 22.03 -4.17 8.93
C THR A 211 22.47 -4.44 7.48
N PRO A 212 22.51 -3.43 6.59
CA PRO A 212 22.77 -3.60 5.15
C PRO A 212 24.07 -4.35 4.82
N GLY A 213 24.04 -5.20 3.79
CA GLY A 213 25.19 -5.97 3.32
C GLY A 213 25.67 -7.09 4.26
N SER A 214 24.85 -7.50 5.22
CA SER A 214 25.10 -8.67 6.10
C SER A 214 24.77 -9.99 5.38
N ASP A 215 25.57 -11.05 5.55
CA ASP A 215 25.18 -12.44 5.20
C ASP A 215 24.51 -13.17 6.39
N ALA A 216 23.99 -12.40 7.36
CA ALA A 216 23.27 -12.90 8.52
C ALA A 216 22.01 -12.07 8.77
N ALA A 217 20.88 -12.76 8.85
CA ALA A 217 19.62 -12.25 9.37
C ALA A 217 19.45 -12.72 10.82
N CYS A 218 18.46 -12.19 11.52
CA CYS A 218 18.12 -12.65 12.86
C CYS A 218 16.61 -12.70 13.06
N VAL A 219 16.15 -13.56 13.96
CA VAL A 219 14.78 -13.58 14.45
C VAL A 219 14.81 -13.47 15.98
N GLY A 220 14.08 -12.51 16.54
CA GLY A 220 13.90 -12.45 17.98
C GLY A 220 13.10 -13.67 18.45
N VAL A 221 13.51 -14.32 19.54
CA VAL A 221 12.77 -15.39 20.20
C VAL A 221 12.71 -15.08 21.69
N LEU A 222 11.52 -14.81 22.23
CA LEU A 222 11.32 -14.35 23.61
C LEU A 222 12.18 -13.11 23.97
N GLY A 223 12.43 -12.25 22.98
CA GLY A 223 13.25 -11.03 23.12
C GLY A 223 14.76 -11.24 22.97
N VAL A 224 15.23 -12.46 22.66
CA VAL A 224 16.64 -12.76 22.37
C VAL A 224 16.85 -12.87 20.85
N PRO A 225 17.73 -12.06 20.22
CA PRO A 225 18.08 -12.25 18.82
C PRO A 225 18.75 -13.60 18.58
N VAL A 226 18.14 -14.43 17.72
CA VAL A 226 18.70 -15.69 17.21
C VAL A 226 19.19 -15.45 15.79
N GLY A 227 20.49 -15.59 15.56
CA GLY A 227 21.09 -15.42 14.23
C GLY A 227 20.79 -16.58 13.30
N VAL A 228 20.50 -16.26 12.03
CA VAL A 228 20.41 -17.18 10.90
C VAL A 228 21.66 -16.93 10.04
N PRO A 229 22.60 -17.89 9.92
CA PRO A 229 23.77 -17.75 9.07
C PRO A 229 23.36 -17.82 7.58
N HIS A 230 24.25 -17.43 6.67
CA HIS A 230 24.06 -17.58 5.22
C HIS A 230 22.70 -17.09 4.74
N ALA A 231 22.32 -15.88 5.14
CA ALA A 231 20.98 -15.35 4.99
C ALA A 231 20.77 -14.53 3.69
N GLY A 232 21.72 -14.62 2.74
CA GLY A 232 21.72 -13.88 1.47
C GLY A 232 20.35 -13.67 0.82
N ALA A 233 19.49 -14.70 0.74
CA ALA A 233 18.18 -14.58 0.11
C ALA A 233 17.24 -13.57 0.82
N ILE A 234 17.33 -13.44 2.14
CA ILE A 234 16.57 -12.46 2.94
C ILE A 234 17.22 -11.08 2.82
N THR A 235 18.55 -11.02 2.93
CA THR A 235 19.29 -9.76 3.03
C THR A 235 19.35 -9.03 1.68
N ASP A 236 19.48 -9.77 0.57
CA ASP A 236 19.33 -9.23 -0.79
C ASP A 236 17.95 -8.55 -0.97
N VAL A 237 16.87 -9.18 -0.49
CA VAL A 237 15.51 -8.60 -0.54
C VAL A 237 15.41 -7.34 0.33
N PHE A 238 15.88 -7.40 1.58
CA PHE A 238 15.79 -6.27 2.50
C PHE A 238 16.65 -5.07 2.06
N ASP A 239 17.81 -5.29 1.43
CA ASP A 239 18.59 -4.22 0.81
C ASP A 239 17.91 -3.66 -0.44
N SER A 240 17.25 -4.50 -1.26
CA SER A 240 16.45 -4.00 -2.39
C SER A 240 15.28 -3.11 -1.93
N LEU A 241 14.62 -3.48 -0.82
CA LEU A 241 13.55 -2.69 -0.19
C LEU A 241 14.04 -1.40 0.46
N ARG A 242 15.34 -1.28 0.73
CA ARG A 242 15.99 -0.06 1.24
C ARG A 242 16.26 0.95 0.12
N THR A 243 16.49 0.52 -1.12
CA THR A 243 16.82 1.41 -2.26
C THR A 243 15.63 1.65 -3.20
N ALA A 244 14.89 0.60 -3.56
CA ALA A 244 13.85 0.64 -4.58
C ALA A 244 12.73 1.69 -4.35
N PRO A 245 12.10 1.85 -3.16
CA PRO A 245 11.09 2.89 -2.97
C PRO A 245 11.65 4.31 -3.09
N LYS A 246 12.93 4.53 -2.77
CA LYS A 246 13.61 5.83 -2.90
C LYS A 246 13.90 6.18 -4.35
N GLU A 247 14.37 5.22 -5.13
CA GLU A 247 14.56 5.36 -6.58
C GLU A 247 13.22 5.54 -7.31
N GLY A 248 12.22 4.75 -6.92
CA GLY A 248 10.86 4.83 -7.45
C GLY A 248 10.22 6.20 -7.20
N ALA A 249 10.36 6.75 -5.99
CA ALA A 249 9.88 8.09 -5.66
C ALA A 249 10.49 9.16 -6.59
N ALA A 250 11.80 9.09 -6.84
CA ALA A 250 12.50 10.00 -7.75
C ALA A 250 12.03 9.85 -9.22
N LEU A 251 11.79 8.62 -9.70
CA LEU A 251 11.26 8.35 -11.04
C LEU A 251 9.80 8.80 -11.21
N LEU A 252 9.01 8.74 -10.14
CA LEU A 252 7.59 9.14 -10.10
C LEU A 252 7.39 10.63 -9.85
N GLY A 253 8.42 11.34 -9.37
CA GLY A 253 8.37 12.75 -8.96
C GLY A 253 7.59 12.98 -7.67
N VAL A 254 7.70 12.07 -6.71
CA VAL A 254 7.03 12.13 -5.39
C VAL A 254 8.05 12.15 -4.26
N ASP A 255 7.61 12.49 -3.05
CA ASP A 255 8.46 12.50 -1.86
C ASP A 255 8.85 11.07 -1.45
N TYR A 256 9.99 10.92 -0.75
CA TYR A 256 10.38 9.68 -0.08
C TYR A 256 10.69 9.96 1.40
N PHE A 257 10.25 9.06 2.28
CA PHE A 257 10.57 9.08 3.70
C PHE A 257 11.42 7.86 4.08
N ASP A 258 12.63 8.13 4.59
CA ASP A 258 13.64 7.13 4.95
C ASP A 258 13.36 6.57 6.36
N THR A 259 12.35 5.70 6.45
CA THR A 259 11.94 5.01 7.67
C THR A 259 13.09 4.22 8.31
N ALA A 260 13.98 3.63 7.51
CA ALA A 260 15.14 2.90 8.01
C ALA A 260 16.16 3.82 8.69
N ALA A 261 16.36 5.05 8.20
CA ALA A 261 17.14 6.06 8.92
C ALA A 261 16.45 6.53 10.22
N ALA A 262 15.12 6.57 10.26
CA ALA A 262 14.36 6.92 11.46
C ALA A 262 14.37 5.83 12.55
N THR A 263 14.70 4.58 12.20
CA THR A 263 14.86 3.44 13.13
C THR A 263 16.27 2.86 13.13
N ALA A 264 17.28 3.67 12.78
CA ALA A 264 18.64 3.19 12.56
C ALA A 264 19.26 2.60 13.85
N GLY A 265 19.85 1.42 13.75
CA GLY A 265 20.46 0.69 14.87
C GLY A 265 19.48 -0.12 15.73
N HIS A 266 18.22 -0.27 15.30
CA HIS A 266 17.17 -1.02 15.99
C HIS A 266 16.60 -2.19 15.17
N GLY A 267 17.39 -2.75 14.24
CA GLY A 267 16.99 -3.90 13.42
C GLY A 267 17.04 -5.24 14.14
N LEU A 268 16.56 -6.31 13.48
CA LEU A 268 16.34 -7.63 14.10
C LEU A 268 17.58 -8.30 14.74
N CYS A 269 18.80 -7.94 14.29
CA CYS A 269 20.05 -8.44 14.85
C CYS A 269 20.63 -7.60 16.00
N THR A 270 19.94 -6.54 16.43
CA THR A 270 20.44 -5.59 17.43
C THR A 270 19.98 -5.95 18.85
N PRO A 271 20.62 -5.43 19.91
CA PRO A 271 20.23 -5.71 21.30
C PRO A 271 18.91 -5.06 21.76
N ASP A 272 18.38 -4.10 21.00
CA ASP A 272 17.10 -3.42 21.25
C ASP A 272 16.29 -3.35 19.94
N PRO A 273 15.80 -4.49 19.42
CA PRO A 273 15.12 -4.53 18.13
C PRO A 273 13.74 -3.89 18.24
N TRP A 274 13.46 -2.91 17.38
CA TRP A 274 12.13 -2.30 17.25
C TRP A 274 11.21 -3.07 16.28
N LEU A 275 11.61 -4.28 15.91
CA LEU A 275 10.87 -5.21 15.07
C LEU A 275 10.57 -6.49 15.83
N ASN A 276 9.39 -7.04 15.60
CA ASN A 276 8.86 -8.17 16.34
C ASN A 276 9.59 -9.47 16.05
N GLY A 277 9.79 -10.24 17.12
CA GLY A 277 10.22 -11.62 17.07
C GLY A 277 9.06 -12.59 17.29
N ILE A 278 9.41 -13.87 17.39
CA ILE A 278 8.53 -14.91 17.92
C ILE A 278 8.37 -14.66 19.43
N PHE A 279 7.16 -14.24 19.83
CA PHE A 279 6.78 -13.87 21.20
C PHE A 279 7.64 -12.74 21.80
N THR A 280 7.66 -11.56 21.17
CA THR A 280 8.27 -10.34 21.73
C THR A 280 7.75 -10.05 23.16
N PRO A 281 8.60 -9.89 24.19
CA PRO A 281 8.11 -9.63 25.55
C PRO A 281 7.41 -8.28 25.68
N GLY A 282 6.29 -8.24 26.42
CA GLY A 282 5.55 -7.01 26.69
C GLY A 282 4.25 -6.90 25.87
N PRO A 283 3.89 -5.72 25.35
CA PRO A 283 2.62 -5.53 24.63
C PRO A 283 2.61 -6.27 23.28
N ASP A 284 3.77 -6.45 22.64
CA ASP A 284 3.91 -7.01 21.30
C ASP A 284 4.00 -8.56 21.27
N VAL A 285 3.60 -9.24 22.35
CA VAL A 285 3.72 -10.72 22.49
C VAL A 285 2.90 -11.53 21.47
N PHE A 286 1.96 -10.89 20.79
CA PHE A 286 1.22 -11.43 19.64
C PHE A 286 1.39 -10.61 18.35
N GLY A 287 2.40 -9.74 18.31
CA GLY A 287 2.83 -9.04 17.10
C GLY A 287 3.39 -10.02 16.06
N GLN A 288 3.21 -9.71 14.78
CA GLN A 288 3.68 -10.58 13.70
C GLN A 288 5.22 -10.45 13.54
N PRO A 289 5.99 -11.55 13.44
CA PRO A 289 7.44 -11.46 13.29
C PRO A 289 7.85 -10.59 12.09
N GLY A 290 8.92 -9.82 12.26
CA GLY A 290 9.42 -8.86 11.26
C GLY A 290 8.61 -7.57 11.11
N HIS A 291 7.50 -7.39 11.84
CA HIS A 291 6.65 -6.19 11.80
C HIS A 291 7.01 -5.21 12.95
N PRO A 292 6.58 -3.94 12.91
CA PRO A 292 6.94 -2.97 13.94
C PRO A 292 6.49 -3.37 15.35
N THR A 293 7.34 -3.13 16.34
CA THR A 293 6.92 -3.01 17.74
C THR A 293 6.20 -1.68 17.96
N LEU A 294 5.51 -1.54 19.09
CA LEU A 294 5.02 -0.25 19.61
C LEU A 294 6.11 0.84 19.56
N GLN A 295 7.35 0.52 19.94
CA GLN A 295 8.50 1.43 19.90
C GLN A 295 8.84 1.85 18.46
N GLY A 296 8.86 0.89 17.53
CA GLY A 296 9.07 1.12 16.10
C GLY A 296 8.01 2.05 15.50
N ASP A 297 6.73 1.74 15.70
CA ASP A 297 5.62 2.60 15.27
C ASP A 297 5.69 4.00 15.91
N THR A 298 6.06 4.08 17.19
CA THR A 298 6.24 5.34 17.90
C THR A 298 7.36 6.19 17.30
N ALA A 299 8.48 5.59 16.92
CA ALA A 299 9.58 6.30 16.26
C ALA A 299 9.16 6.80 14.87
N VAL A 300 8.58 5.92 14.04
CA VAL A 300 8.14 6.24 12.68
C VAL A 300 7.07 7.33 12.67
N ALA A 301 6.04 7.24 13.53
CA ALA A 301 5.02 8.28 13.65
C ALA A 301 5.58 9.63 14.16
N THR A 302 6.60 9.61 15.03
CA THR A 302 7.27 10.83 15.50
C THR A 302 8.08 11.49 14.38
N ALA A 303 8.83 10.71 13.60
CA ALA A 303 9.64 11.22 12.51
C ALA A 303 8.80 11.66 11.29
N LEU A 304 7.71 10.95 10.95
CA LEU A 304 6.75 11.38 9.93
C LEU A 304 6.05 12.68 10.32
N GLN A 305 5.68 12.87 11.59
CA GLN A 305 5.12 14.14 12.05
C GLN A 305 6.08 15.31 11.78
N GLN A 306 7.38 15.14 12.06
CA GLN A 306 8.39 16.17 11.80
C GLN A 306 8.61 16.40 10.30
N TYR A 307 8.61 15.33 9.49
CA TYR A 307 8.77 15.37 8.04
C TYR A 307 7.62 16.10 7.33
N LEU A 308 6.38 15.85 7.74
CA LEU A 308 5.18 16.46 7.17
C LEU A 308 4.94 17.89 7.64
N THR A 309 5.39 18.25 8.85
CA THR A 309 5.28 19.64 9.37
C THR A 309 6.45 20.54 8.96
N THR A 310 7.58 19.96 8.54
CA THR A 310 8.65 20.71 7.86
C THR A 310 8.20 21.04 6.43
N PRO A 311 8.29 22.30 5.97
CA PRO A 311 8.05 22.65 4.57
C PRO A 311 8.98 21.86 3.65
N ALA A 312 8.44 21.34 2.54
CA ALA A 312 9.28 20.76 1.49
C ALA A 312 10.30 21.80 1.01
N ALA A 313 11.55 21.37 0.80
CA ALA A 313 12.58 22.24 0.26
C ALA A 313 12.17 22.70 -1.15
N ALA A 314 12.30 24.00 -1.42
CA ALA A 314 12.05 24.54 -2.76
C ALA A 314 13.19 24.10 -3.70
N ASN A 315 12.85 23.22 -4.65
CA ASN A 315 13.70 22.82 -5.78
C ASN A 315 13.60 23.84 -6.92
#